data_AF-A0A2K3JNX5-F1
#
_entry.id   AF-A0A2K3JNX5-F1
#
_cell.length_a   1.000
_cell.length_b   1.000
_cell.length_c   1.000
_cell.angle_alpha   90.00
_cell.angle_beta   90.00
_cell.angle_gamma   90.00
#
_symmetry.space_group_name_H-M   'P 1'
#
loop_
_entity.id
_entity.type
_entity.pdbx_description
1 polymer ?
#
loop_
_entity_poly.entity_id
_entity_poly.type
_entity_poly.pdbx_seq_one_letter_code
_entity_poly.pdbx_strand_id
1 'polypeptide(L)'
;MEAEMKELRLKLRQTMDMYKSACKEAITAKNKAKEINQWKLEEARTVEEVMMSKEAALAMAEKEKAKAKAAIQEADEAMKKAEKEAQRRLKAERKARREMEEKDQALNVIARKDIRYRQYTLEEIENATQNFSLSMKIGEGGYGPVFKGQLDHTNVAIKVLRPDANQGRKQFLQE
;
A
#
# COMPACT_ATOMS: atom_id res chain seq x y z
N MET A 1 19.63 72.84 -92.54
CA MET A 1 20.68 71.80 -92.67
C MET A 1 21.68 71.77 -91.51
N GLU A 2 22.58 72.74 -91.29
CA GLU A 2 23.59 72.61 -90.20
C GLU A 2 23.00 72.64 -88.77
N ALA A 3 22.04 73.53 -88.51
CA ALA A 3 21.39 73.63 -87.20
C ALA A 3 20.64 72.33 -86.84
N GLU A 4 19.92 71.74 -87.80
CA GLU A 4 19.21 70.47 -87.65
C GLU A 4 20.18 69.31 -87.40
N MET A 5 21.33 69.29 -88.09
CA MET A 5 22.36 68.25 -87.89
C MET A 5 22.98 68.35 -86.48
N LYS A 6 23.16 69.56 -85.95
CA LYS A 6 23.65 69.79 -84.58
C LYS A 6 22.63 69.35 -83.53
N GLU A 7 21.34 69.63 -83.76
CA GLU A 7 20.25 69.20 -82.89
C GLU A 7 20.10 67.67 -82.86
N LEU A 8 20.19 67.01 -84.03
CA LEU A 8 20.16 65.55 -84.12
C LEU A 8 21.30 64.90 -83.33
N ARG A 9 22.52 65.44 -83.43
CA ARG A 9 23.68 64.96 -82.67
C ARG A 9 23.50 65.10 -81.16
N LEU A 10 22.87 66.18 -80.72
CA LEU A 10 22.57 66.40 -79.29
C LEU A 10 21.54 65.41 -78.77
N LYS A 11 20.43 65.21 -79.50
CA LYS A 11 19.39 64.22 -79.15
C LYS A 11 19.94 62.80 -79.14
N LEU A 12 20.81 62.44 -80.09
CA LEU A 12 21.47 61.14 -80.12
C LEU A 12 22.37 60.92 -78.89
N ARG A 13 23.13 61.94 -78.48
CA ARG A 13 23.95 61.86 -77.26
C ARG A 13 23.10 61.68 -76.01
N GLN A 14 22.05 62.48 -75.85
CA GLN A 14 21.14 62.40 -74.70
C GLN A 14 20.44 61.04 -74.62
N THR A 15 19.92 60.53 -75.74
CA THR A 15 19.28 59.20 -75.78
C THR A 15 20.27 58.08 -75.51
N MET A 16 21.51 58.19 -75.98
CA MET A 16 22.57 57.21 -75.70
C MET A 16 23.00 57.22 -74.22
N ASP A 17 23.07 58.39 -73.59
CA ASP A 17 23.38 58.52 -72.16
C ASP A 17 22.22 58.01 -71.28
N MET A 18 20.97 58.32 -71.65
CA MET A 18 19.77 57.76 -71.02
C MET A 18 19.75 56.23 -71.12
N TYR A 19 20.04 55.68 -72.31
CA TYR A 19 20.12 54.23 -72.52
C TYR A 19 21.17 53.58 -71.61
N LYS A 20 22.37 54.18 -71.52
CA LYS A 20 23.44 53.68 -70.63
C LYS A 20 23.03 53.72 -69.15
N SER A 21 22.40 54.80 -68.68
CA SER A 21 21.91 54.88 -67.29
C SER A 21 20.84 53.82 -67.01
N ALA A 22 19.85 53.71 -67.91
CA ALA A 22 18.78 52.73 -67.79
C ALA A 22 19.32 51.29 -67.77
N CYS A 23 20.32 50.96 -68.60
CA CYS A 23 20.97 49.65 -68.57
C CYS A 23 21.69 49.39 -67.23
N LYS A 24 22.39 50.40 -66.68
CA LYS A 24 23.06 50.28 -65.37
C LYS A 24 22.05 50.09 -64.23
N GLU A 25 20.96 50.85 -64.25
CA GLU A 25 19.86 50.74 -63.30
C GLU A 25 19.19 49.37 -63.39
N ALA A 26 18.92 48.87 -64.60
CA ALA A 26 18.36 47.53 -64.80
C ALA A 26 19.27 46.42 -64.24
N ILE A 27 20.59 46.52 -64.44
CA ILE A 27 21.55 45.55 -63.88
C ILE A 27 21.56 45.61 -62.35
N THR A 28 21.60 46.81 -61.77
CA THR A 28 21.59 46.97 -60.30
C THR A 28 20.28 46.49 -59.68
N ALA A 29 19.13 46.78 -60.30
CA ALA A 29 17.83 46.26 -59.88
C ALA A 29 17.79 44.73 -59.96
N LYS A 30 18.33 44.13 -61.02
CA LYS A 30 18.43 42.67 -61.18
C LYS A 30 19.29 42.04 -60.09
N ASN A 31 20.43 42.65 -59.74
CA ASN A 31 21.30 42.13 -58.68
C ASN A 31 20.64 42.24 -57.30
N LYS A 32 20.03 43.38 -56.97
CA LYS A 32 19.26 43.54 -55.72
C LYS A 32 18.10 42.54 -55.62
N ALA A 33 17.38 42.30 -56.72
CA ALA A 33 16.31 41.31 -56.75
C ALA A 33 16.83 39.89 -56.44
N LYS A 34 18.03 39.54 -56.94
CA LYS A 34 18.66 38.25 -56.62
C LYS A 34 19.06 38.15 -55.14
N GLU A 35 19.66 39.20 -54.58
CA GLU A 35 20.04 39.25 -53.16
C GLU A 35 18.82 39.11 -52.25
N ILE A 36 17.73 39.84 -52.54
CA ILE A 36 16.46 39.74 -51.81
C ILE A 36 15.90 38.31 -51.89
N ASN A 37 15.93 37.68 -53.07
CA ASN A 37 15.44 36.31 -53.22
C ASN A 37 16.30 35.29 -52.46
N GLN A 38 17.62 35.46 -52.43
CA GLN A 38 18.51 34.61 -51.64
C GLN A 38 18.23 34.77 -50.14
N TRP A 39 18.12 36.01 -49.67
CA TRP A 39 17.81 36.29 -48.27
C TRP A 39 16.47 35.70 -47.85
N LYS A 40 15.42 35.83 -48.68
CA LYS A 40 14.11 35.21 -48.44
C LYS A 40 14.17 33.69 -48.36
N LEU A 41 14.97 33.04 -49.21
CA LEU A 41 15.13 31.59 -49.18
C LEU A 41 15.82 31.13 -47.89
N GLU A 42 16.86 31.86 -47.47
CA GLU A 42 17.58 31.58 -46.23
C GLU A 42 16.70 31.83 -44.99
N GLU A 43 15.93 32.91 -44.98
CA GLU A 43 14.93 33.18 -43.94
C GLU A 43 13.89 32.06 -43.86
N ALA A 44 13.36 31.60 -44.99
CA ALA A 44 12.42 30.47 -45.02
C ALA A 44 13.04 29.18 -44.44
N ARG A 45 14.30 28.88 -44.78
CA ARG A 45 15.03 27.72 -44.26
C ARG A 45 15.21 27.79 -42.74
N THR A 46 15.64 28.95 -42.22
CA THR A 46 15.80 29.13 -40.77
C THR A 46 14.47 29.02 -40.03
N VAL A 47 13.38 29.53 -40.60
CA VAL A 47 12.04 29.38 -40.03
C VAL A 47 11.62 27.91 -39.99
N GLU A 48 11.88 27.15 -41.05
CA GLU A 48 11.57 25.72 -41.11
C GLU A 48 12.36 24.94 -40.05
N GLU A 49 13.67 25.18 -39.92
CA GLU A 49 14.51 24.54 -38.90
C GLU A 49 14.02 24.85 -37.46
N VAL A 50 13.67 26.11 -37.19
CA VAL A 50 13.13 26.52 -35.88
C VAL A 50 11.77 25.87 -35.61
N MET A 51 10.91 25.77 -36.62
CA MET A 51 9.60 25.12 -36.51
C MET A 51 9.74 23.62 -36.19
N MET A 52 10.62 22.92 -36.91
CA MET A 52 10.91 21.51 -36.64
C MET A 52 11.48 21.29 -35.23
N SER A 53 12.39 22.16 -34.80
CA SER A 53 12.95 22.11 -33.44
C SER A 53 11.86 22.35 -32.37
N LYS A 54 10.97 23.32 -32.60
CA LYS A 54 9.82 23.60 -31.72
C LYS A 54 8.88 22.40 -31.64
N GLU A 55 8.54 21.78 -32.77
CA GLU A 55 7.68 20.60 -32.82
C GLU A 55 8.31 19.41 -32.08
N ALA A 56 9.60 19.16 -32.28
CA ALA A 56 10.32 18.13 -31.55
C ALA A 56 10.33 18.38 -30.02
N ALA A 57 10.54 19.63 -29.60
CA ALA A 57 10.50 20.00 -28.18
C ALA A 57 9.11 19.79 -27.57
N LEU A 58 8.04 20.15 -28.30
CA LEU A 58 6.67 19.91 -27.86
C LEU A 58 6.36 18.42 -27.76
N ALA A 59 6.75 17.61 -28.74
CA ALA A 59 6.56 16.16 -28.70
C ALA A 59 7.29 15.51 -27.51
N MET A 60 8.51 15.97 -27.20
CA MET A 60 9.26 15.52 -26.02
C MET A 60 8.55 15.91 -24.72
N ALA A 61 8.07 17.15 -24.62
CA ALA A 61 7.32 17.62 -23.45
C ALA A 61 6.01 16.83 -23.24
N GLU A 62 5.29 16.51 -24.31
CA GLU A 62 4.08 15.69 -24.25
C GLU A 62 4.38 14.25 -23.80
N LYS A 63 5.46 13.66 -24.30
CA LYS A 63 5.90 12.32 -23.89
C LYS A 63 6.28 12.29 -22.41
N GLU A 64 7.03 13.28 -21.94
CA GLU A 64 7.38 13.38 -20.51
C GLU A 64 6.14 13.61 -19.64
N LYS A 65 5.20 14.46 -20.09
CA LYS A 65 3.90 14.64 -19.40
C LYS A 65 3.09 13.35 -19.33
N ALA A 66 3.08 12.53 -20.39
CA ALA A 66 2.39 11.25 -20.40
C ALA A 66 3.03 10.25 -19.43
N LYS A 67 4.37 10.17 -19.40
CA LYS A 67 5.10 9.34 -18.41
C LYS A 67 4.80 9.77 -16.97
N ALA A 68 4.83 11.07 -16.70
CA ALA A 68 4.53 11.60 -15.37
C ALA A 68 3.10 11.25 -14.92
N LYS A 69 2.11 11.38 -15.81
CA LYS A 69 0.73 10.97 -15.52
C LYS A 69 0.61 9.48 -15.22
N ALA A 70 1.27 8.62 -15.99
CA ALA A 70 1.27 7.18 -15.76
C ALA A 70 1.87 6.82 -14.39
N ALA A 71 3.00 7.44 -14.03
CA ALA A 71 3.64 7.23 -12.73
C ALA A 71 2.74 7.65 -11.55
N ILE A 72 1.99 8.76 -11.69
CA ILE A 72 1.03 9.19 -10.65
C ILE A 72 -0.12 8.18 -10.52
N GLN A 73 -0.68 7.71 -11.64
CA GLN A 73 -1.76 6.72 -11.60
C GLN A 73 -1.30 5.40 -10.97
N GLU A 74 -0.10 4.94 -11.31
CA GLU A 74 0.48 3.73 -10.71
C GLU A 74 0.69 3.89 -9.20
N ALA A 75 1.17 5.05 -8.76
CA ALA A 75 1.32 5.36 -7.33
C ALA A 75 -0.04 5.36 -6.60
N ASP A 76 -1.07 6.00 -7.17
CA ASP A 76 -2.42 6.05 -6.61
C ASP A 76 -3.04 4.64 -6.49
N GLU A 77 -2.84 3.79 -7.48
CA GLU A 77 -3.30 2.40 -7.47
C GLU A 77 -2.58 1.57 -6.41
N ALA A 78 -1.26 1.73 -6.29
CA ALA A 78 -0.46 1.09 -5.25
C ALA A 78 -0.92 1.51 -3.85
N MET A 79 -1.18 2.81 -3.63
CA MET A 79 -1.70 3.32 -2.35
C MET A 79 -3.06 2.74 -2.01
N LYS A 80 -4.00 2.68 -2.97
CA LYS A 80 -5.32 2.05 -2.76
C LYS A 80 -5.22 0.57 -2.41
N LYS A 81 -4.29 -0.15 -3.04
CA LYS A 81 -4.04 -1.56 -2.74
C LYS A 81 -3.48 -1.73 -1.33
N ALA A 82 -2.50 -0.92 -0.95
CA ALA A 82 -1.92 -0.92 0.39
C ALA A 82 -2.95 -0.59 1.48
N GLU A 83 -3.83 0.39 1.25
CA GLU A 83 -4.89 0.75 2.19
C GLU A 83 -5.89 -0.40 2.39
N LYS A 84 -6.34 -1.05 1.30
CA LYS A 84 -7.21 -2.23 1.39
C LYS A 84 -6.55 -3.37 2.16
N GLU A 85 -5.26 -3.58 1.97
CA GLU A 85 -4.50 -4.58 2.71
C GLU A 85 -4.40 -4.22 4.21
N ALA A 86 -4.07 -2.97 4.54
CA ALA A 86 -4.00 -2.48 5.91
C ALA A 86 -5.35 -2.64 6.64
N GLN A 87 -6.46 -2.30 5.97
CA GLN A 87 -7.81 -2.51 6.53
C GLN A 87 -8.11 -3.98 6.78
N ARG A 88 -7.68 -4.90 5.90
CA ARG A 88 -7.84 -6.35 6.10
C ARG A 88 -7.03 -6.83 7.31
N ARG A 89 -5.79 -6.37 7.46
CA ARG A 89 -4.94 -6.69 8.62
C ARG A 89 -5.56 -6.20 9.92
N LEU A 90 -6.01 -4.95 9.97
CA LEU A 90 -6.67 -4.38 11.15
C LEU A 90 -7.95 -5.14 11.53
N LYS A 91 -8.75 -5.56 10.54
CA LYS A 91 -9.96 -6.38 10.78
C LYS A 91 -9.61 -7.76 11.33
N ALA A 92 -8.59 -8.42 10.77
CA ALA A 92 -8.13 -9.71 11.25
C ALA A 92 -7.58 -9.63 12.68
N GLU A 93 -6.76 -8.60 12.97
CA GLU A 93 -6.21 -8.35 14.30
C GLU A 93 -7.31 -8.07 15.33
N ARG A 94 -8.28 -7.21 15.00
CA ARG A 94 -9.44 -6.95 15.87
C ARG A 94 -10.25 -8.21 16.15
N LYS A 95 -10.45 -9.06 15.13
CA LYS A 95 -11.16 -10.34 15.30
C LYS A 95 -10.37 -11.28 16.22
N ALA A 96 -9.07 -11.44 15.98
CA ALA A 96 -8.21 -12.28 16.81
C ALA A 96 -8.16 -11.78 18.27
N ARG A 97 -8.12 -10.47 18.48
CA ARG A 97 -8.17 -9.86 19.82
C ARG A 97 -9.48 -10.17 20.54
N ARG A 98 -10.63 -10.05 19.86
CA ARG A 98 -11.94 -10.42 20.42
C ARG A 98 -12.01 -11.91 20.77
N GLU A 99 -11.57 -12.79 19.87
CA GLU A 99 -11.54 -14.23 20.13
C GLU A 99 -10.64 -14.59 21.31
N MET A 100 -9.52 -13.87 21.49
CA MET A 100 -8.64 -14.03 22.65
C MET A 100 -9.30 -13.55 23.94
N GLU A 101 -9.94 -12.38 23.92
CA GLU A 101 -10.71 -11.84 25.06
C GLU A 101 -11.86 -12.77 25.47
N GLU A 102 -12.59 -13.33 24.49
CA GLU A 102 -13.66 -14.30 24.74
C GLU A 102 -13.11 -15.61 25.33
N LYS A 103 -11.98 -16.11 24.82
CA LYS A 103 -11.30 -17.28 25.38
C LYS A 103 -10.81 -17.04 26.81
N ASP A 104 -10.22 -15.88 27.07
CA ASP A 104 -9.77 -15.51 28.42
C ASP A 104 -10.97 -15.45 29.38
N GLN A 105 -12.06 -14.81 28.98
CA GLN A 105 -13.30 -14.79 29.77
C GLN A 105 -13.84 -16.20 30.03
N ALA A 106 -13.86 -17.08 29.02
CA ALA A 106 -14.30 -18.46 29.17
C ALA A 106 -13.39 -19.25 30.13
N LEU A 107 -12.06 -19.09 30.02
CA LEU A 107 -11.09 -19.70 30.93
C LEU A 107 -11.27 -19.19 32.37
N ASN A 108 -11.51 -17.90 32.54
CA ASN A 108 -11.73 -17.29 33.85
C ASN A 108 -13.02 -17.81 34.50
N VAL A 109 -14.09 -18.04 33.71
CA VAL A 109 -15.32 -18.69 34.20
C VAL A 109 -15.06 -20.14 34.62
N ILE A 110 -14.25 -20.90 33.88
CA ILE A 110 -13.89 -22.28 34.25
C ILE A 110 -13.04 -22.29 35.52
N ALA A 111 -12.02 -21.44 35.62
CA ALA A 111 -11.17 -21.32 36.81
C ALA A 111 -11.98 -20.96 38.07
N ARG A 112 -12.98 -20.08 37.94
CA ARG A 112 -13.91 -19.77 39.05
C ARG A 112 -14.80 -20.96 39.45
N LYS A 113 -15.07 -21.91 38.54
CA LYS A 113 -15.80 -23.15 38.89
C LYS A 113 -14.95 -24.09 39.73
N ASP A 114 -13.64 -24.20 39.47
CA ASP A 114 -12.72 -25.02 40.27
C ASP A 114 -12.54 -24.47 41.70
N ILE A 115 -12.60 -23.14 41.88
CA ILE A 115 -12.54 -22.50 43.21
C ILE A 115 -13.76 -22.84 44.10
N ARG A 116 -14.83 -23.43 43.56
CA ARG A 116 -16.04 -23.75 44.34
C ARG A 116 -15.90 -24.99 45.23
N TYR A 117 -14.88 -25.83 45.04
CA TYR A 117 -14.62 -26.98 45.91
C TYR A 117 -13.44 -26.70 46.82
N ARG A 118 -13.63 -26.88 48.13
CA ARG A 118 -12.54 -26.79 49.10
C ARG A 118 -11.59 -27.96 48.87
N GLN A 119 -10.33 -27.66 48.57
CA GLN A 119 -9.28 -28.67 48.46
C GLN A 119 -8.68 -28.93 49.84
N TYR A 120 -8.59 -30.20 50.21
CA TYR A 120 -7.91 -30.65 51.42
C TYR A 120 -6.64 -31.39 51.02
N THR A 121 -5.56 -31.15 51.75
CA THR A 121 -4.30 -31.88 51.63
C THR A 121 -4.44 -33.30 52.17
N LEU A 122 -3.58 -34.21 51.73
CA LEU A 122 -3.59 -35.59 52.24
C LEU A 122 -3.37 -35.62 53.75
N GLU A 123 -2.50 -34.75 54.27
CA GLU A 123 -2.22 -34.64 55.71
C GLU A 123 -3.47 -34.24 56.51
N GLU A 124 -4.28 -33.29 56.01
CA GLU A 124 -5.56 -32.94 56.64
C GLU A 124 -6.52 -34.13 56.67
N ILE A 125 -6.58 -34.89 55.58
CA ILE A 125 -7.41 -36.09 55.47
C ILE A 125 -6.90 -37.21 56.41
N GLU A 126 -5.60 -37.42 56.50
CA GLU A 126 -4.96 -38.37 57.40
C GLU A 126 -5.23 -38.02 58.86
N ASN A 127 -5.06 -36.76 59.24
CA ASN A 127 -5.36 -36.28 60.58
C ASN A 127 -6.86 -36.43 60.92
N ALA A 128 -7.75 -36.08 59.99
CA ALA A 128 -9.20 -36.21 60.18
C ALA A 128 -9.65 -37.68 60.33
N THR A 129 -8.92 -38.63 59.75
CA THR A 129 -9.23 -40.07 59.76
C THR A 129 -8.33 -40.89 60.68
N GLN A 130 -7.45 -40.25 61.45
CA GLN A 130 -6.44 -40.90 62.29
C GLN A 130 -5.59 -41.90 61.48
N ASN A 131 -4.98 -41.44 60.38
CA ASN A 131 -4.23 -42.24 59.42
C ASN A 131 -5.06 -43.39 58.82
N PHE A 132 -6.29 -43.09 58.40
CA PHE A 132 -7.22 -44.08 57.85
C PHE A 132 -7.49 -45.27 58.78
N SER A 133 -7.55 -45.01 60.10
CA SER A 133 -7.79 -46.04 61.11
C SER A 133 -9.11 -46.76 60.86
N LEU A 134 -9.11 -48.09 61.05
CA LEU A 134 -10.34 -48.90 60.96
C LEU A 134 -11.42 -48.46 61.95
N SER A 135 -11.05 -47.84 63.08
CA SER A 135 -12.00 -47.27 64.04
C SER A 135 -12.81 -46.09 63.47
N MET A 136 -12.30 -45.46 62.42
CA MET A 136 -12.93 -44.35 61.71
C MET A 136 -13.70 -44.82 60.48
N LYS A 137 -13.62 -46.09 60.09
CA LYS A 137 -14.36 -46.62 58.94
C LYS A 137 -15.85 -46.75 59.26
N ILE A 138 -16.69 -46.18 58.41
CA ILE A 138 -18.15 -46.22 58.55
C ILE A 138 -18.83 -47.06 57.46
N GLY A 139 -18.11 -47.43 56.41
CA GLY A 139 -18.63 -48.30 55.36
C GLY A 139 -17.58 -48.70 54.33
N GLU A 140 -17.95 -49.63 53.46
CA GLU A 140 -17.19 -50.01 52.28
C GLU A 140 -18.15 -50.49 51.19
N GLY A 141 -17.89 -50.07 49.95
CA GLY A 141 -18.64 -50.52 48.78
C GLY A 141 -17.72 -50.76 47.59
N GLY A 142 -18.30 -50.99 46.42
CA GLY A 142 -17.55 -51.29 45.18
C GLY A 142 -16.54 -50.20 44.76
N TYR A 143 -16.67 -48.98 45.30
CA TYR A 143 -15.77 -47.86 45.02
C TYR A 143 -14.64 -47.69 46.03
N GLY A 144 -14.73 -48.35 47.20
CA GLY A 144 -13.75 -48.26 48.27
C GLY A 144 -14.34 -47.94 49.65
N PRO A 145 -13.48 -47.77 50.66
CA PRO A 145 -13.88 -47.51 52.04
C PRO A 145 -14.33 -46.05 52.24
N VAL A 146 -15.26 -45.85 53.17
CA VAL A 146 -15.73 -44.55 53.63
C VAL A 146 -15.38 -44.42 55.11
N PHE A 147 -14.72 -43.32 55.47
CA PHE A 147 -14.33 -42.99 56.83
C PHE A 147 -15.12 -41.79 57.34
N LYS A 148 -15.45 -41.76 58.63
CA LYS A 148 -15.84 -40.52 59.31
C LYS A 148 -14.58 -39.70 59.57
N GLY A 149 -14.71 -38.38 59.52
CA GLY A 149 -13.65 -37.47 59.93
C GLY A 149 -14.22 -36.10 60.28
N GLN A 150 -13.36 -35.22 60.78
CA GLN A 150 -13.71 -33.83 61.01
C GLN A 150 -12.75 -32.93 60.23
N LEU A 151 -13.28 -32.12 59.33
CA LEU A 151 -12.53 -31.12 58.55
C LEU A 151 -13.18 -29.77 58.75
N ASP A 152 -12.40 -28.72 59.03
CA ASP A 152 -12.89 -27.36 59.31
C ASP A 152 -14.05 -27.34 60.33
N HIS A 153 -13.90 -28.09 61.43
CA HIS A 153 -14.92 -28.29 62.49
C HIS A 153 -16.23 -28.97 62.03
N THR A 154 -16.31 -29.43 60.79
CA THR A 154 -17.48 -30.10 60.21
C THR A 154 -17.27 -31.61 60.18
N ASN A 155 -18.25 -32.37 60.67
CA ASN A 155 -18.24 -33.82 60.55
C ASN A 155 -18.52 -34.20 59.09
N VAL A 156 -17.61 -34.97 58.50
CA VAL A 156 -17.63 -35.35 57.08
C VAL A 156 -17.49 -36.86 56.90
N ALA A 157 -17.95 -37.35 55.76
CA ALA A 157 -17.66 -38.68 55.26
C ALA A 157 -16.59 -38.58 54.16
N ILE A 158 -15.45 -39.24 54.37
CA ILE A 158 -14.30 -39.23 53.46
C ILE A 158 -14.29 -40.57 52.72
N LYS A 159 -14.62 -40.54 51.42
CA LYS A 159 -14.64 -41.71 50.55
C LYS A 159 -13.28 -41.85 49.85
N VAL A 160 -12.60 -42.97 50.09
CA VAL A 160 -11.31 -43.28 49.43
C VAL A 160 -11.60 -44.18 48.24
N LEU A 161 -11.19 -43.74 47.04
CA LEU A 161 -11.39 -44.51 45.82
C LEU A 161 -10.27 -45.53 45.64
N ARG A 162 -10.61 -46.78 45.31
CA ARG A 162 -9.59 -47.79 45.03
C ARG A 162 -8.88 -47.51 43.70
N PRO A 163 -7.55 -47.75 43.60
CA PRO A 163 -6.78 -47.50 42.36
C PRO A 163 -7.22 -48.36 41.17
N ASP A 164 -7.78 -49.55 41.42
CA ASP A 164 -8.21 -50.56 40.45
C ASP A 164 -9.65 -50.37 39.97
N ALA A 165 -10.39 -49.42 40.56
CA ALA A 165 -11.71 -49.05 40.07
C ALA A 165 -11.54 -48.36 38.70
N ASN A 166 -11.62 -49.13 37.62
CA ASN A 166 -11.55 -48.67 36.21
C ASN A 166 -12.53 -47.52 35.87
N GLN A 167 -13.42 -47.14 36.79
CA GLN A 167 -14.38 -46.03 36.69
C GLN A 167 -14.16 -44.89 37.72
N GLY A 168 -13.30 -45.08 38.73
CA GLY A 168 -13.22 -44.19 39.90
C GLY A 168 -12.83 -42.75 39.59
N ARG A 169 -11.82 -42.53 38.73
CA ARG A 169 -11.40 -41.18 38.34
C ARG A 169 -12.44 -40.46 37.47
N LYS A 170 -13.17 -41.19 36.62
CA LYS A 170 -14.23 -40.60 35.78
C LYS A 170 -15.46 -40.24 36.62
N GLN A 171 -15.82 -41.06 37.61
CA GLN A 171 -16.93 -40.77 38.53
C GLN A 171 -16.63 -39.65 39.50
N PHE A 172 -15.39 -39.55 40.01
CA PHE A 172 -14.97 -38.41 40.83
C PHE A 172 -15.09 -37.06 40.09
N LEU A 173 -14.93 -37.07 38.77
CA LEU A 173 -15.07 -35.86 37.94
C LEU A 173 -16.53 -35.60 37.49
N GLN A 174 -17.46 -36.50 37.81
CA GLN A 174 -18.87 -36.42 37.38
C GLN A 174 -19.82 -36.02 38.52
N GLU A 175 -19.46 -36.29 39.78
CA GLU A 175 -20.14 -35.81 41.00
C GLU A 175 -19.64 -34.40 41.40
#